data_AF-A0AAW1VAE2-F1
#
_entry.id   AF-A0AAW1VAE2-F1
#
_cell.length_a   1.000
_cell.length_b   1.000
_cell.length_c   1.000
_cell.angle_alpha   90.00
_cell.angle_beta   90.00
_cell.angle_gamma   90.00
#
_symmetry.space_group_name_H-M   'P 1'
#
loop_
_entity.id
_entity.type
_entity.pdbx_description
1 polymer ?
#
loop_
_entity_poly.entity_id
_entity_poly.type
_entity_poly.pdbx_seq_one_letter_code
_entity_poly.pdbx_strand_id
1 'polypeptide(L)'
;MRPIVNIKSKTFNITDKLIGAGSFSLVKVAYKKGDKTPIALKICHCNSETEWLQSLNEICLLKKLLHRNIVQMNNFEVTRFHVLIGLNKGEATLTQFIRKRSQEELRIYVIPIMSQIINALNFIHGFHIVHGDIKTNNILYIFHQDQLLIQIMDFGLSHVVGKADDEISSNDAGGTKAYLAPERLFHLSYDETVDLFSAGIIFFELLFKNHPYYKEGHNYVNYMKNKPDPKFPHGYKSQVPKEWLSVLCSMLSYNPNNRNEVRNNDLLKTTYPEDTVQADNQVIAIQNIYEAESAEQNKKYADAALLFLQASINIEIACHETENKDLILELNQRIAFLKKKVPALIHLFKHSYSDHDSSEPTIHDEYYDYLMEASASSPNVKQYLEIGYLGELYYRECKKDIAFKQFMDALQYLNRVMPSEPAGDRKTIIGRKMLQWTYMAEHLKSNT
;
A
#
# COMPACT_ATOMS: atom_id res chain seq x y z
N MET A 1 14.15 -14.35 -22.46
CA MET A 1 12.73 -14.02 -22.64
C MET A 1 11.96 -14.69 -21.51
N ARG A 2 11.15 -13.96 -20.72
CA ARG A 2 10.42 -14.49 -19.55
C ARG A 2 8.93 -14.64 -19.92
N PRO A 3 8.22 -15.70 -19.47
CA PRO A 3 6.80 -15.86 -19.74
C PRO A 3 5.96 -14.90 -18.88
N ILE A 4 4.77 -14.64 -19.41
CA ILE A 4 3.90 -13.49 -19.19
C ILE A 4 2.70 -14.00 -18.41
N VAL A 5 2.44 -13.47 -17.21
CA VAL A 5 1.14 -13.72 -16.57
C VAL A 5 0.12 -13.07 -17.48
N ASN A 6 -0.51 -13.88 -18.33
CA ASN A 6 -1.52 -13.47 -19.29
C ASN A 6 -2.83 -13.26 -18.53
N ILE A 7 -2.83 -12.26 -17.64
CA ILE A 7 -4.02 -11.78 -16.96
C ILE A 7 -4.92 -11.21 -18.05
N LYS A 8 -5.94 -11.98 -18.43
CA LYS A 8 -6.98 -11.50 -19.32
C LYS A 8 -7.80 -10.47 -18.56
N SER A 9 -7.72 -9.23 -19.02
CA SER A 9 -8.50 -8.11 -18.48
C SER A 9 -9.56 -7.69 -19.50
N LYS A 10 -10.77 -7.42 -19.02
CA LYS A 10 -11.82 -6.82 -19.84
C LYS A 10 -11.53 -5.35 -20.13
N THR A 11 -10.87 -4.65 -19.21
CA THR A 11 -10.66 -3.20 -19.24
C THR A 11 -9.31 -2.77 -19.82
N PHE A 12 -8.27 -3.59 -19.67
CA PHE A 12 -6.88 -3.21 -19.93
C PHE A 12 -6.19 -4.11 -20.95
N ASN A 13 -5.31 -3.51 -21.75
CA ASN A 13 -4.27 -4.18 -22.51
C ASN A 13 -2.96 -4.10 -21.71
N ILE A 14 -2.59 -5.21 -21.07
CA ILE A 14 -1.44 -5.28 -20.16
C ILE A 14 -0.18 -5.58 -20.97
N THR A 15 0.90 -4.81 -20.76
CA THR A 15 2.20 -5.06 -21.40
C THR A 15 3.13 -5.84 -20.49
N ASP A 16 4.23 -6.37 -21.03
CA ASP A 16 5.22 -7.11 -20.25
C ASP A 16 6.16 -6.20 -19.42
N LYS A 17 6.07 -4.89 -19.62
CA LYS A 17 6.98 -3.94 -18.97
C LYS A 17 6.60 -3.77 -17.49
N LEU A 18 7.31 -4.50 -16.63
CA LEU A 18 7.28 -4.34 -15.17
C LEU A 18 7.95 -3.02 -14.77
N ILE A 19 7.28 -2.22 -13.95
CA ILE A 19 7.76 -0.93 -13.43
C ILE A 19 7.81 -0.87 -11.90
N GLY A 20 7.22 -1.84 -11.21
CA GLY A 20 7.30 -1.97 -9.75
C GLY A 20 6.82 -3.33 -9.25
N ALA A 21 7.21 -3.70 -8.04
CA ALA A 21 6.75 -4.90 -7.36
C ALA A 21 6.71 -4.67 -5.84
N GLY A 22 5.61 -5.06 -5.20
CA GLY A 22 5.42 -5.08 -3.75
C GLY A 22 5.24 -6.51 -3.23
N SER A 23 4.86 -6.64 -1.95
CA SER A 23 4.67 -7.95 -1.30
C SER A 23 3.52 -8.77 -1.91
N PHE A 24 2.43 -8.11 -2.27
CA PHE A 24 1.20 -8.74 -2.78
C PHE A 24 0.71 -8.15 -4.10
N SER A 25 1.53 -7.30 -4.74
CA SER A 25 1.17 -6.66 -5.99
C SER A 25 2.37 -6.47 -6.91
N LEU A 26 2.09 -6.35 -8.20
CA LEU A 26 3.06 -5.94 -9.20
C LEU A 26 2.50 -4.80 -10.03
N VAL A 27 3.36 -3.93 -10.55
CA VAL A 27 2.97 -2.77 -11.35
C VAL A 27 3.56 -2.92 -12.75
N LYS A 28 2.70 -2.98 -13.75
CA LYS A 28 3.08 -3.06 -15.18
C LYS A 28 2.62 -1.81 -15.93
N VAL A 29 3.27 -1.51 -17.04
CA VAL A 29 2.68 -0.58 -18.01
C VAL A 29 1.50 -1.27 -18.68
N ALA A 30 0.39 -0.56 -18.80
CA ALA A 30 -0.78 -1.02 -19.54
C ALA A 30 -1.42 0.14 -20.30
N TYR A 31 -2.47 -0.18 -21.06
CA TYR A 31 -3.34 0.79 -21.70
C TYR A 31 -4.78 0.43 -21.36
N LYS A 32 -5.63 1.41 -21.07
CA LYS A 32 -7.08 1.15 -21.09
C LYS A 32 -7.49 0.83 -22.52
N LYS A 33 -8.36 -0.17 -22.70
CA LYS A 33 -8.82 -0.53 -24.06
C LYS A 33 -9.53 0.67 -24.69
N GLY A 34 -9.09 1.04 -25.89
CA GLY A 34 -9.55 2.23 -26.61
C GLY A 34 -8.62 3.44 -26.43
N ASP A 35 -7.79 3.47 -25.40
CA ASP A 35 -6.89 4.59 -25.11
C ASP A 35 -5.48 4.33 -25.64
N LYS A 36 -4.77 5.42 -25.96
CA LYS A 36 -3.35 5.37 -26.38
C LYS A 36 -2.38 5.84 -25.30
N THR A 37 -2.89 6.39 -24.20
CA THR A 37 -2.06 6.91 -23.12
C THR A 37 -1.66 5.76 -22.19
N PRO A 38 -0.35 5.56 -21.92
CA PRO A 38 0.09 4.50 -21.02
C PRO A 38 -0.30 4.82 -19.57
N ILE A 39 -0.73 3.79 -18.85
CA ILE A 39 -1.06 3.83 -17.42
C ILE A 39 -0.11 2.94 -16.63
N ALA A 40 -0.03 3.16 -15.32
CA ALA A 40 0.57 2.23 -14.37
C ALA A 40 -0.54 1.32 -13.84
N LEU A 41 -0.51 0.03 -14.19
CA LEU A 41 -1.47 -0.95 -13.74
C LEU A 41 -0.92 -1.71 -12.54
N LYS A 42 -1.45 -1.42 -11.35
CA LYS A 42 -1.21 -2.19 -10.13
C LYS A 42 -2.10 -3.43 -10.16
N ILE A 43 -1.48 -4.59 -10.07
CA ILE A 43 -2.10 -5.89 -10.12
C ILE A 43 -1.93 -6.49 -8.72
N CYS A 44 -3.00 -6.49 -7.94
CA CYS A 44 -3.02 -7.08 -6.60
C CYS A 44 -3.46 -8.54 -6.70
N HIS A 45 -2.61 -9.45 -6.23
CA HIS A 45 -2.96 -10.86 -6.08
C HIS A 45 -3.55 -11.03 -4.69
N CYS A 46 -4.85 -11.32 -4.61
CA CYS A 46 -5.57 -11.29 -3.34
C CYS A 46 -5.91 -12.73 -2.91
N ASN A 47 -5.00 -13.31 -2.12
CA ASN A 47 -5.07 -14.67 -1.58
C ASN A 47 -5.81 -14.72 -0.22
N SER A 48 -5.78 -13.64 0.55
CA SER A 48 -6.47 -13.52 1.83
C SER A 48 -7.61 -12.52 1.78
N GLU A 49 -8.56 -12.64 2.71
CA GLU A 49 -9.64 -11.64 2.88
C GLU A 49 -9.07 -10.25 3.16
N THR A 50 -8.01 -10.15 3.96
CA THR A 50 -7.33 -8.89 4.28
C THR A 50 -6.76 -8.22 3.04
N GLU A 51 -6.10 -8.96 2.14
CA GLU A 51 -5.57 -8.40 0.88
C GLU A 51 -6.68 -7.91 -0.05
N TRP A 52 -7.83 -8.59 -0.04
CA TRP A 52 -9.03 -8.16 -0.76
C TRP A 52 -9.55 -6.84 -0.19
N LEU A 53 -9.76 -6.78 1.13
CA LEU A 53 -10.25 -5.58 1.81
C LEU A 53 -9.32 -4.39 1.59
N GLN A 54 -8.00 -4.58 1.73
CA GLN A 54 -7.00 -3.54 1.46
C GLN A 54 -7.08 -3.01 0.02
N SER A 55 -7.16 -3.91 -0.98
CA SER A 55 -7.20 -3.51 -2.39
C SER A 55 -8.52 -2.81 -2.76
N LEU A 56 -9.65 -3.26 -2.22
CA LEU A 56 -10.95 -2.60 -2.42
C LEU A 56 -11.00 -1.25 -1.68
N ASN A 57 -10.43 -1.17 -0.48
CA ASN A 57 -10.33 0.07 0.28
C ASN A 57 -9.51 1.11 -0.48
N GLU A 58 -8.37 0.71 -1.05
CA GLU A 58 -7.56 1.58 -1.92
C GLU A 58 -8.37 2.15 -3.09
N ILE A 59 -9.19 1.32 -3.77
CA ILE A 59 -10.10 1.79 -4.83
C ILE A 59 -11.09 2.83 -4.29
N CYS A 60 -11.74 2.54 -3.16
CA CYS A 60 -12.74 3.42 -2.57
C CYS A 60 -12.16 4.79 -2.19
N LEU A 61 -10.95 4.80 -1.60
CA LEU A 61 -10.24 6.03 -1.27
C LEU A 61 -9.83 6.79 -2.53
N LEU A 62 -9.23 6.13 -3.53
CA LEU A 62 -8.83 6.78 -4.78
C LEU A 62 -10.01 7.34 -5.60
N LYS A 63 -11.23 6.79 -5.46
CA LYS A 63 -12.44 7.38 -6.04
C LYS A 63 -12.83 8.70 -5.37
N LYS A 64 -12.56 8.84 -4.07
CA LYS A 64 -12.94 10.01 -3.26
C LYS A 64 -11.87 11.12 -3.30
N LEU A 65 -10.60 10.73 -3.28
CA LEU A 65 -9.47 11.64 -3.10
C LEU A 65 -9.00 12.24 -4.43
N LEU A 66 -9.73 13.24 -4.92
CA LEU A 66 -9.40 13.96 -6.15
C LEU A 66 -8.57 15.22 -5.83
N HIS A 67 -7.25 15.12 -5.99
CA HIS A 67 -6.34 16.23 -5.76
C HIS A 67 -5.17 16.19 -6.74
N ARG A 68 -4.67 17.35 -7.18
CA ARG A 68 -3.59 17.42 -8.18
C ARG A 68 -2.29 16.73 -7.76
N ASN A 69 -2.03 16.69 -6.45
CA ASN A 69 -0.86 16.05 -5.84
C ASN A 69 -1.16 14.63 -5.29
N ILE A 70 -2.26 14.02 -5.71
CA ILE A 70 -2.60 12.61 -5.47
C ILE A 70 -2.71 11.92 -6.82
N VAL A 71 -2.22 10.69 -6.93
CA VAL A 71 -2.33 9.93 -8.18
C VAL A 71 -3.79 9.68 -8.52
N GLN A 72 -4.18 10.01 -9.75
CA GLN A 72 -5.53 9.75 -10.22
C GLN A 72 -5.68 8.32 -10.70
N MET A 73 -6.72 7.64 -10.22
CA MET A 73 -7.16 6.36 -10.74
C MET A 73 -8.01 6.58 -12.00
N ASN A 74 -7.61 5.97 -13.12
CA ASN A 74 -8.35 6.00 -14.37
C ASN A 74 -9.53 5.02 -14.35
N ASN A 75 -9.23 3.76 -14.03
CA ASN A 75 -10.17 2.65 -14.02
C ASN A 75 -9.68 1.56 -13.08
N PHE A 76 -10.56 0.63 -12.71
CA PHE A 76 -10.21 -0.60 -12.03
C PHE A 76 -10.98 -1.78 -12.61
N GLU A 77 -10.53 -3.00 -12.31
CA GLU A 77 -11.24 -4.24 -12.63
C GLU A 77 -11.06 -5.23 -11.48
N VAL A 78 -12.18 -5.79 -11.02
CA VAL A 78 -12.18 -6.85 -10.01
C VAL A 78 -12.46 -8.18 -10.71
N THR A 79 -11.53 -9.10 -10.60
CA THR A 79 -11.62 -10.46 -11.14
C THR A 79 -11.66 -11.47 -10.00
N ARG A 80 -11.87 -12.76 -10.25
CA ARG A 80 -11.91 -13.78 -9.19
C ARG A 80 -10.70 -13.80 -8.26
N PHE A 81 -9.51 -13.48 -8.77
CA PHE A 81 -8.23 -13.60 -8.04
C PHE A 81 -7.45 -12.29 -7.94
N HIS A 82 -7.79 -11.31 -8.76
CA HIS A 82 -7.04 -10.08 -8.90
C HIS A 82 -7.92 -8.86 -8.74
N VAL A 83 -7.36 -7.84 -8.07
CA VAL A 83 -7.83 -6.46 -8.18
C VAL A 83 -6.82 -5.71 -9.06
N LEU A 84 -7.30 -5.16 -10.18
CA LEU A 84 -6.50 -4.39 -11.12
C LEU A 84 -6.83 -2.91 -10.95
N ILE A 85 -5.84 -2.08 -10.63
CA ILE A 85 -6.02 -0.63 -10.42
C ILE A 85 -5.15 0.11 -11.43
N GLY A 86 -5.81 0.79 -12.38
CA GLY A 86 -5.16 1.57 -13.42
C GLY A 86 -4.95 3.02 -12.98
N LEU A 87 -3.70 3.43 -12.80
CA LEU A 87 -3.31 4.75 -12.30
C LEU A 87 -2.62 5.58 -13.37
N ASN A 88 -2.70 6.90 -13.25
CA ASN A 88 -1.87 7.79 -14.05
C ASN A 88 -0.38 7.49 -13.82
N LYS A 89 0.39 7.47 -14.90
CA LYS A 89 1.80 7.15 -14.88
C LYS A 89 2.64 8.41 -14.69
N GLY A 90 3.47 8.44 -13.66
CA GLY A 90 4.52 9.45 -13.50
C GLY A 90 5.79 9.15 -14.31
N GLU A 91 6.78 10.04 -14.20
CA GLU A 91 8.11 9.82 -14.79
C GLU A 91 8.85 8.72 -14.03
N ALA A 92 8.95 8.89 -12.72
CA ALA A 92 9.65 8.01 -11.78
C ALA A 92 9.32 8.41 -10.33
N THR A 93 9.83 7.65 -9.36
CA THR A 93 9.65 7.95 -7.93
C THR A 93 10.56 9.09 -7.46
N LEU A 94 10.19 9.75 -6.36
CA LEU A 94 10.99 10.76 -5.69
C LEU A 94 12.32 10.18 -5.19
N THR A 95 12.36 8.90 -4.80
CA THR A 95 13.63 8.20 -4.51
C THR A 95 14.59 8.26 -5.70
N GLN A 96 14.09 7.98 -6.91
CA GLN A 96 14.92 8.04 -8.12
C GLN A 96 15.29 9.49 -8.47
N PHE A 97 14.39 10.45 -8.22
CA PHE A 97 14.67 11.88 -8.38
C PHE A 97 15.84 12.35 -7.52
N ILE A 98 15.84 11.97 -6.22
CA ILE A 98 16.88 12.30 -5.24
C ILE A 98 18.22 11.64 -5.60
N ARG A 99 18.19 10.37 -6.01
CA ARG A 99 19.41 9.62 -6.35
C ARG A 99 20.13 10.18 -7.58
N LYS A 100 19.38 10.66 -8.58
CA LYS A 100 19.92 11.14 -9.86
C LYS A 100 20.52 12.55 -9.81
N ARG A 101 20.35 13.30 -8.71
CA ARG A 101 20.75 14.71 -8.61
C ARG A 101 21.80 14.95 -7.52
N SER A 102 22.67 15.94 -7.71
CA SER A 102 23.56 16.44 -6.67
C SER A 102 22.78 17.13 -5.56
N GLN A 103 23.42 17.41 -4.42
CA GLN A 103 22.78 18.16 -3.34
C GLN A 103 22.50 19.62 -3.74
N GLU A 104 23.34 20.23 -4.58
CA GLU A 104 23.09 21.57 -5.12
C GLU A 104 21.87 21.58 -6.05
N GLU A 105 21.76 20.59 -6.94
CA GLU A 105 20.63 20.48 -7.87
C GLU A 105 19.30 20.25 -7.14
N LEU A 106 19.29 19.51 -6.03
CA LEU A 106 18.07 19.28 -5.24
C LEU A 106 17.58 20.53 -4.52
N ARG A 107 18.48 21.45 -4.14
CA ARG A 107 18.19 22.60 -3.27
C ARG A 107 17.03 23.46 -3.79
N ILE A 108 16.93 23.65 -5.10
CA ILE A 108 15.88 24.47 -5.72
C ILE A 108 14.50 23.79 -5.68
N TYR A 109 14.45 22.47 -5.56
CA TYR A 109 13.21 21.68 -5.56
C TYR A 109 12.69 21.36 -4.17
N VAL A 110 13.48 21.57 -3.11
CA VAL A 110 13.12 21.17 -1.75
C VAL A 110 11.78 21.77 -1.32
N ILE A 111 11.63 23.10 -1.36
CA ILE A 111 10.39 23.76 -0.97
C ILE A 111 9.25 23.47 -1.94
N PRO A 112 9.41 23.53 -3.27
CA PRO A 112 8.36 23.13 -4.21
C PRO A 112 7.83 21.70 -4.00
N ILE A 113 8.70 20.74 -3.67
CA ILE A 113 8.31 19.36 -3.37
C ILE A 113 7.57 19.31 -2.04
N MET A 114 8.17 19.86 -0.98
CA MET A 114 7.58 19.81 0.36
C MET A 114 6.23 20.51 0.43
N SER A 115 6.10 21.67 -0.21
CA SER A 115 4.86 22.43 -0.29
C SER A 115 3.73 21.61 -0.93
N GLN A 116 4.01 20.91 -2.04
CA GLN A 116 3.04 20.03 -2.68
C GLN A 116 2.70 18.78 -1.85
N ILE A 117 3.66 18.21 -1.12
CA ILE A 117 3.43 17.09 -0.20
C ILE A 117 2.49 17.55 0.92
N ILE A 118 2.80 18.66 1.59
CA ILE A 118 1.96 19.20 2.68
C ILE A 118 0.57 19.56 2.17
N ASN A 119 0.44 20.07 0.96
CA ASN A 119 -0.85 20.34 0.35
C ASN A 119 -1.72 19.07 0.20
N ALA A 120 -1.13 18.00 -0.35
CA ALA A 120 -1.81 16.72 -0.48
C ALA A 120 -2.19 16.12 0.88
N LEU A 121 -1.29 16.24 1.87
CA LEU A 121 -1.54 15.78 3.23
C LEU A 121 -2.66 16.58 3.90
N ASN A 122 -2.63 17.91 3.82
CA ASN A 122 -3.70 18.75 4.34
C ASN A 122 -5.05 18.38 3.71
N PHE A 123 -5.09 18.13 2.41
CA PHE A 123 -6.30 17.69 1.72
C PHE A 123 -6.86 16.36 2.27
N ILE A 124 -6.04 15.30 2.37
CA ILE A 124 -6.54 14.00 2.89
C ILE A 124 -6.84 14.05 4.39
N HIS A 125 -6.09 14.84 5.15
CA HIS A 125 -6.31 15.04 6.58
C HIS A 125 -7.61 15.82 6.85
N GLY A 126 -8.08 16.64 5.91
CA GLY A 126 -9.41 17.26 5.95
C GLY A 126 -10.56 16.26 5.87
N PHE A 127 -10.28 15.01 5.49
CA PHE A 127 -11.21 13.88 5.55
C PHE A 127 -10.87 12.92 6.70
N HIS A 128 -10.01 13.31 7.64
CA HIS A 128 -9.51 12.43 8.70
C HIS A 128 -8.83 11.14 8.21
N ILE A 129 -8.28 11.16 6.99
CA ILE A 129 -7.61 10.00 6.41
C ILE A 129 -6.11 10.10 6.65
N VAL A 130 -5.54 9.12 7.35
CA VAL A 130 -4.10 8.87 7.38
C VAL A 130 -3.71 8.11 6.12
N HIS A 131 -2.71 8.60 5.39
CA HIS A 131 -2.09 7.85 4.29
C HIS A 131 -1.36 6.61 4.82
N GLY A 132 -0.49 6.80 5.82
CA GLY A 132 0.08 5.72 6.61
C GLY A 132 1.35 5.04 6.05
N ASP A 133 1.75 5.35 4.81
CA ASP A 133 3.05 4.92 4.25
C ASP A 133 3.70 6.00 3.37
N ILE A 134 3.75 7.23 3.89
CA ILE A 134 4.42 8.35 3.22
C ILE A 134 5.93 8.11 3.21
N LYS A 135 6.50 8.02 2.00
CA LYS A 135 7.93 7.81 1.75
C LYS A 135 8.29 8.22 0.33
N THR A 136 9.58 8.38 0.05
CA THR A 136 10.05 8.80 -1.28
C THR A 136 9.71 7.81 -2.41
N ASN A 137 9.48 6.53 -2.08
CA ASN A 137 9.06 5.51 -3.04
C ASN A 137 7.58 5.65 -3.48
N ASN A 138 6.74 6.23 -2.61
CA ASN A 138 5.30 6.39 -2.83
C ASN A 138 4.94 7.82 -3.29
N ILE A 139 5.93 8.56 -3.81
CA ILE A 139 5.73 9.87 -4.42
C ILE A 139 6.31 9.81 -5.82
N LEU A 140 5.48 10.07 -6.82
CA LEU A 140 5.88 10.21 -8.21
C LEU A 140 6.23 11.67 -8.51
N TYR A 141 7.21 11.88 -9.38
CA TYR A 141 7.42 13.20 -9.98
C TYR A 141 6.99 13.18 -11.45
N ILE A 142 6.53 14.35 -11.92
CA ILE A 142 6.13 14.62 -13.29
C ILE A 142 6.72 15.98 -13.68
N PHE A 143 7.29 16.07 -14.88
CA PHE A 143 7.61 17.34 -15.49
C PHE A 143 6.60 17.65 -16.58
N HIS A 144 5.87 18.75 -16.42
CA HIS A 144 4.97 19.25 -17.46
C HIS A 144 5.32 20.70 -17.72
N GLN A 145 5.77 21.00 -18.95
CA GLN A 145 6.19 22.36 -19.34
C GLN A 145 7.20 22.97 -18.35
N ASP A 146 8.25 22.20 -18.00
CA ASP A 146 9.29 22.55 -17.02
C ASP A 146 8.81 22.78 -15.57
N GLN A 147 7.53 22.56 -15.28
CA GLN A 147 7.00 22.60 -13.93
C GLN A 147 7.06 21.21 -13.29
N LEU A 148 7.64 21.15 -12.08
CA LEU A 148 7.68 19.96 -11.26
C LEU A 148 6.35 19.77 -10.52
N LEU A 149 5.63 18.72 -10.88
CA LEU A 149 4.47 18.22 -10.14
C LEU A 149 4.86 16.95 -9.38
N ILE A 150 4.46 16.83 -8.12
CA ILE A 150 4.54 15.57 -7.38
C ILE A 150 3.15 14.98 -7.18
N GLN A 151 3.05 13.66 -7.11
CA GLN A 151 1.81 12.95 -6.81
C GLN A 151 2.07 11.83 -5.80
N ILE A 152 1.34 11.84 -4.69
CA ILE A 152 1.32 10.75 -3.70
C ILE A 152 0.55 9.57 -4.28
N MET A 153 1.07 8.36 -4.11
CA MET A 153 0.47 7.11 -4.54
C MET A 153 0.46 6.06 -3.43
N ASP A 154 -0.25 4.96 -3.66
CA ASP A 154 -0.29 3.75 -2.81
C ASP A 154 -1.05 3.94 -1.48
N PHE A 155 -2.39 4.03 -1.61
CA PHE A 155 -3.31 4.18 -0.48
C PHE A 155 -3.70 2.84 0.17
N GLY A 156 -2.93 1.77 -0.05
CA GLY A 156 -3.24 0.43 0.45
C GLY A 156 -3.20 0.28 1.97
N LEU A 157 -2.55 1.22 2.67
CA LEU A 157 -2.49 1.29 4.13
C LEU A 157 -3.28 2.46 4.72
N SER A 158 -3.97 3.21 3.87
CA SER A 158 -4.70 4.40 4.27
C SER A 158 -6.06 4.04 4.88
N HIS A 159 -6.47 4.82 5.87
CA HIS A 159 -7.71 4.61 6.61
C HIS A 159 -8.18 5.92 7.26
N VAL A 160 -9.47 6.00 7.58
CA VAL A 160 -10.02 7.10 8.38
C VAL A 160 -9.63 6.84 9.83
N VAL A 161 -9.01 7.83 10.49
CA VAL A 161 -8.62 7.73 11.90
C VAL A 161 -9.87 7.62 12.76
N GLY A 162 -9.97 6.66 13.68
CA GLY A 162 -11.13 6.58 14.57
C GLY A 162 -10.89 5.84 15.88
N LYS A 163 -11.76 6.08 16.88
CA LYS A 163 -11.71 5.43 18.20
C LYS A 163 -11.94 3.90 18.16
N ALA A 164 -12.45 3.38 17.04
CA ALA A 164 -12.68 1.95 16.85
C ALA A 164 -11.41 1.20 16.39
N ASP A 165 -10.32 1.91 16.09
CA ASP A 165 -9.07 1.33 15.61
C ASP A 165 -8.17 0.78 16.73
N ASP A 166 -8.59 0.90 18.00
CA ASP A 166 -7.92 0.24 19.13
C ASP A 166 -7.91 -1.31 18.99
N GLU A 167 -8.69 -1.89 18.07
CA GLU A 167 -8.72 -3.34 17.80
C GLU A 167 -8.11 -3.78 16.45
N ILE A 168 -7.74 -2.86 15.53
CA ILE A 168 -7.15 -3.24 14.24
C ILE A 168 -5.64 -3.51 14.41
N SER A 169 -5.37 -4.76 14.78
CA SER A 169 -4.08 -5.47 14.71
C SER A 169 -2.88 -4.78 15.37
N SER A 170 -2.84 -4.92 16.69
CA SER A 170 -1.70 -4.71 17.60
C SER A 170 -0.42 -5.51 17.30
N ASN A 171 -0.27 -6.13 16.11
CA ASN A 171 0.85 -7.02 15.80
C ASN A 171 1.70 -6.67 14.56
N ASP A 172 1.28 -5.75 13.69
CA ASP A 172 2.19 -5.22 12.66
C ASP A 172 1.80 -3.78 12.31
N ALA A 173 2.68 -2.82 12.61
CA ALA A 173 2.37 -1.39 12.53
C ALA A 173 2.06 -0.88 11.10
N GLY A 174 2.12 -1.75 10.08
CA GLY A 174 2.00 -1.41 8.67
C GLY A 174 3.07 -0.40 8.21
N GLY A 175 3.33 -0.34 6.91
CA GLY A 175 4.20 0.69 6.34
C GLY A 175 5.70 0.50 6.59
N THR A 176 6.47 1.48 6.16
CA THR A 176 7.94 1.39 6.12
C THR A 176 8.54 1.90 7.42
N LYS A 177 9.03 0.98 8.28
CA LYS A 177 9.52 1.28 9.64
C LYS A 177 10.42 2.52 9.75
N ALA A 178 11.27 2.79 8.76
CA ALA A 178 12.15 3.96 8.75
C ALA A 178 11.40 5.30 8.73
N TYR A 179 10.20 5.36 8.13
CA TYR A 179 9.41 6.58 8.01
C TYR A 179 8.35 6.74 9.11
N LEU A 180 8.03 5.66 9.83
CA LEU A 180 6.97 5.67 10.84
C LEU A 180 7.28 6.62 12.00
N ALA A 181 6.25 7.37 12.41
CA ALA A 181 6.27 8.19 13.62
C ALA A 181 6.43 7.32 14.88
N PRO A 182 7.01 7.88 15.98
CA PRO A 182 7.21 7.13 17.21
C PRO A 182 5.95 6.45 17.76
N GLU A 183 4.83 7.16 17.80
CA GLU A 183 3.55 6.63 18.28
C GLU A 183 3.05 5.43 17.46
N ARG A 184 3.26 5.43 16.13
CA ARG A 184 2.94 4.27 15.29
C ARG A 184 3.92 3.12 15.47
N LEU A 185 5.21 3.41 15.62
CA LEU A 185 6.23 2.40 15.90
C LEU A 185 5.98 1.64 17.21
N PHE A 186 5.32 2.30 18.17
CA PHE A 186 5.04 1.74 19.49
C PHE A 186 3.56 1.39 19.70
N HIS A 187 2.77 1.32 18.63
CA HIS A 187 1.35 0.94 18.66
C HIS A 187 0.53 1.76 19.67
N LEU A 188 0.86 3.05 19.79
CA LEU A 188 0.10 4.02 20.58
C LEU A 188 -0.99 4.63 19.70
N SER A 189 -2.04 5.17 20.32
CA SER A 189 -3.05 5.95 19.60
C SER A 189 -2.39 7.10 18.85
N TYR A 190 -2.87 7.35 17.63
CA TYR A 190 -2.29 8.33 16.73
C TYR A 190 -3.38 9.04 15.92
N ASP A 191 -2.97 10.13 15.28
CA ASP A 191 -3.80 10.94 14.40
C ASP A 191 -3.05 11.18 13.06
N GLU A 192 -3.56 12.09 12.26
CA GLU A 192 -3.02 12.47 10.95
C GLU A 192 -1.59 13.03 11.02
N THR A 193 -1.09 13.45 12.18
CA THR A 193 0.26 14.02 12.32
C THR A 193 1.38 13.00 12.13
N VAL A 194 1.06 11.70 12.08
CA VAL A 194 2.02 10.63 11.73
C VAL A 194 2.57 10.79 10.31
N ASP A 195 1.74 11.28 9.40
CA ASP A 195 2.15 11.54 8.01
C ASP A 195 3.02 12.79 7.92
N LEU A 196 2.83 13.77 8.81
CA LEU A 196 3.70 14.94 8.92
C LEU A 196 5.10 14.55 9.41
N PHE A 197 5.22 13.60 10.34
CA PHE A 197 6.52 13.06 10.73
C PHE A 197 7.21 12.37 9.56
N SER A 198 6.47 11.51 8.84
CA SER A 198 6.95 10.79 7.66
C SER A 198 7.42 11.76 6.57
N ALA A 199 6.68 12.86 6.34
CA ALA A 199 7.09 13.93 5.44
C ALA A 199 8.34 14.69 5.95
N GLY A 200 8.55 14.78 7.27
CA GLY A 200 9.75 15.35 7.88
C GLY A 200 11.00 14.53 7.57
N ILE A 201 10.87 13.20 7.54
CA ILE A 201 11.93 12.30 7.08
C ILE A 201 12.28 12.60 5.61
N ILE A 202 11.26 12.77 4.75
CA ILE A 202 11.46 13.13 3.34
C ILE A 202 12.14 14.51 3.22
N PHE A 203 11.73 15.50 4.01
CA PHE A 203 12.35 16.83 4.01
C PHE A 203 13.83 16.75 4.39
N PHE A 204 14.17 15.93 5.39
CA PHE A 204 15.55 15.66 5.75
C PHE A 204 16.32 14.98 4.60
N GLU A 205 15.74 13.97 3.95
CA GLU A 205 16.36 13.28 2.81
C GLU A 205 16.61 14.22 1.61
N LEU A 206 15.71 15.16 1.35
CA LEU A 206 15.88 16.18 0.32
C LEU A 206 17.05 17.14 0.64
N LEU A 207 17.22 17.50 1.91
CA LEU A 207 18.24 18.44 2.36
C LEU A 207 19.63 17.84 2.48
N PHE A 208 19.72 16.55 2.82
CA PHE A 208 20.99 15.93 3.22
C PHE A 208 21.30 14.59 2.55
N LYS A 209 20.39 14.06 1.70
CA LYS A 209 20.49 12.74 1.06
C LYS A 209 20.79 11.59 2.02
N ASN A 210 20.39 11.76 3.28
CA ASN A 210 20.59 10.82 4.38
C ASN A 210 19.30 10.73 5.20
N HIS A 211 19.19 9.73 6.07
CA HIS A 211 18.06 9.58 6.97
C HIS A 211 18.41 10.13 8.37
N PRO A 212 17.52 10.87 9.06
CA PRO A 212 17.85 11.57 10.32
C PRO A 212 18.20 10.62 11.48
N TYR A 213 17.61 9.43 11.50
CA TYR A 213 17.75 8.47 12.61
C TYR A 213 18.37 7.12 12.21
N TYR A 214 18.55 6.85 10.92
CA TYR A 214 18.99 5.52 10.49
C TYR A 214 20.51 5.45 10.60
N LYS A 215 21.00 4.38 11.23
CA LYS A 215 22.41 4.03 11.23
C LYS A 215 22.52 2.54 10.92
N GLU A 216 23.39 2.22 9.98
CA GLU A 216 23.64 0.85 9.55
C GLU A 216 23.96 -0.04 10.77
N GLY A 217 23.33 -1.23 10.83
CA GLY A 217 23.48 -2.19 11.93
C GLY A 217 22.65 -1.92 13.20
N HIS A 218 21.91 -0.81 13.30
CA HIS A 218 21.05 -0.54 14.46
C HIS A 218 19.60 -1.03 14.25
N ASN A 219 19.01 -1.63 15.28
CA ASN A 219 17.57 -1.87 15.33
C ASN A 219 16.84 -0.51 15.47
N TYR A 220 16.24 -0.04 14.37
CA TYR A 220 15.58 1.27 14.29
C TYR A 220 14.55 1.48 15.39
N VAL A 221 13.70 0.48 15.65
CA VAL A 221 12.65 0.54 16.67
C VAL A 221 13.26 0.76 18.06
N ASN A 222 14.29 0.00 18.41
CA ASN A 222 14.98 0.16 19.70
C ASN A 222 15.73 1.48 19.81
N TYR A 223 16.23 2.02 18.69
CA TYR A 223 16.88 3.32 18.67
C TYR A 223 15.89 4.44 18.97
N MET A 224 14.71 4.42 18.34
CA MET A 224 13.65 5.41 18.52
C MET A 224 13.08 5.43 19.95
N LYS A 225 13.13 4.31 20.69
CA LYS A 225 12.69 4.26 22.10
C LYS A 225 13.41 5.25 23.02
N ASN A 226 14.66 5.57 22.69
CA ASN A 226 15.48 6.50 23.47
C ASN A 226 15.23 7.98 23.12
N LYS A 227 14.22 8.28 22.31
CA LYS A 227 13.87 9.64 21.87
C LYS A 227 15.08 10.42 21.32
N PRO A 228 15.83 9.86 20.35
CA PRO A 228 17.04 10.48 19.86
C PRO A 228 16.75 11.78 19.11
N ASP A 229 17.67 12.74 19.20
CA ASP A 229 17.65 13.92 18.32
C ASP A 229 18.01 13.52 16.87
N PRO A 230 17.49 14.23 15.85
CA PRO A 230 17.90 14.03 14.45
C PRO A 230 19.40 14.29 14.27
N LYS A 231 20.08 13.44 13.51
CA LYS A 231 21.53 13.56 13.25
C LYS A 231 21.81 14.37 12.00
N PHE A 232 22.18 15.64 12.18
CA PHE A 232 22.55 16.52 11.08
C PHE A 232 24.02 16.36 10.65
N PRO A 233 24.35 16.48 9.36
CA PRO A 233 25.73 16.54 8.87
C PRO A 233 26.50 17.75 9.43
N HIS A 234 27.83 17.66 9.49
CA HIS A 234 28.67 18.77 9.94
C HIS A 234 28.49 20.01 9.04
N GLY A 235 28.38 21.20 9.63
CA GLY A 235 28.21 22.45 8.90
C GLY A 235 26.80 22.71 8.34
N TYR A 236 25.79 21.88 8.65
CA TYR A 236 24.44 22.05 8.08
C TYR A 236 23.82 23.45 8.29
N LYS A 237 24.15 24.12 9.40
CA LYS A 237 23.62 25.46 9.76
C LYS A 237 24.07 26.56 8.81
N SER A 238 25.24 26.43 8.16
CA SER A 238 25.67 27.39 7.13
C SER A 238 25.09 27.07 5.76
N GLN A 239 24.61 25.84 5.57
CA GLN A 239 24.06 25.39 4.29
C GLN A 239 22.56 25.63 4.22
N VAL A 240 21.79 25.38 5.28
CA VAL A 240 20.31 25.41 5.23
C VAL A 240 19.76 26.65 5.93
N PRO A 241 18.79 27.38 5.34
CA PRO A 241 18.13 28.49 6.01
C PRO A 241 17.55 28.10 7.37
N LYS A 242 17.68 28.98 8.37
CA LYS A 242 17.18 28.72 9.73
C LYS A 242 15.68 28.40 9.78
N GLU A 243 14.90 29.07 8.96
CA GLU A 243 13.46 28.85 8.84
C GLU A 243 13.14 27.41 8.39
N TRP A 244 13.86 26.90 7.39
CA TRP A 244 13.67 25.54 6.88
C TRP A 244 14.00 24.50 7.95
N LEU A 245 15.08 24.74 8.71
CA LEU A 245 15.47 23.90 9.84
C LEU A 245 14.42 23.92 10.96
N SER A 246 13.81 25.08 11.23
CA SER A 246 12.74 25.20 12.22
C SER A 246 11.52 24.34 11.83
N VAL A 247 11.09 24.44 10.56
CA VAL A 247 9.97 23.63 10.06
C VAL A 247 10.31 22.14 10.10
N LEU A 248 11.51 21.76 9.65
CA LEU A 248 11.97 20.37 9.71
C LEU A 248 11.96 19.82 11.14
N CYS A 249 12.48 20.58 12.11
CA CYS A 249 12.50 20.16 13.51
C CYS A 249 11.09 20.03 14.10
N SER A 250 10.15 20.90 13.72
CA SER A 250 8.74 20.77 14.10
C SER A 250 8.13 19.48 13.54
N MET A 251 8.34 19.16 12.26
CA MET A 251 7.86 17.91 11.64
C MET A 251 8.44 16.65 12.33
N LEU A 252 9.73 16.70 12.70
CA LEU A 252 10.44 15.60 13.37
C LEU A 252 10.25 15.58 14.89
N SER A 253 9.35 16.40 15.45
CA SER A 253 9.07 16.41 16.88
C SER A 253 8.54 15.06 17.35
N TYR A 254 9.07 14.57 18.47
CA TYR A 254 8.55 13.37 19.11
C TYR A 254 7.12 13.55 19.61
N ASN A 255 6.76 14.76 20.06
CA ASN A 255 5.39 15.10 20.44
C ASN A 255 4.56 15.46 19.18
N PRO A 256 3.48 14.72 18.87
CA PRO A 256 2.57 14.98 17.75
C PRO A 256 2.04 16.42 17.67
N ASN A 257 1.70 17.03 18.82
CA ASN A 257 1.10 18.37 18.87
C ASN A 257 2.00 19.45 18.26
N ASN A 258 3.31 19.33 18.43
CA ASN A 258 4.27 20.30 17.89
C ASN A 258 4.39 20.20 16.35
N ARG A 259 3.89 19.14 15.72
CA ARG A 259 3.94 18.95 14.26
C ARG A 259 2.82 19.70 13.55
N ASN A 260 1.70 19.97 14.23
CA ASN A 260 0.53 20.62 13.63
C ASN A 260 0.81 22.07 13.19
N GLU A 261 1.81 22.73 13.78
CA GLU A 261 2.24 24.08 13.39
C GLU A 261 2.69 24.16 11.92
N VAL A 262 3.10 23.03 11.32
CA VAL A 262 3.59 22.96 9.93
C VAL A 262 2.46 23.15 8.91
N ARG A 263 1.23 22.78 9.26
CA ARG A 263 0.08 22.77 8.33
C ARG A 263 -0.21 24.13 7.71
N ASN A 264 0.02 25.20 8.47
CA ASN A 264 -0.24 26.59 8.09
C ASN A 264 1.05 27.42 7.95
N ASN A 265 2.21 26.77 7.87
CA ASN A 265 3.48 27.47 7.81
C ASN A 265 3.67 28.16 6.45
N ASP A 266 3.95 29.47 6.45
CA ASP A 266 4.08 30.29 5.24
C ASP A 266 5.15 29.79 4.26
N LEU A 267 6.19 29.11 4.74
CA LEU A 267 7.24 28.53 3.89
C LEU A 267 6.70 27.41 2.97
N LEU A 268 5.77 26.60 3.48
CA LEU A 268 5.24 25.43 2.77
C LEU A 268 3.83 25.66 2.23
N LYS A 269 3.21 26.80 2.56
CA LYS A 269 1.87 27.16 2.09
C LYS A 269 1.84 27.27 0.57
N THR A 270 0.88 26.60 -0.06
CA THR A 270 0.66 26.72 -1.50
C THR A 270 -0.26 27.89 -1.82
N THR A 271 -0.16 28.42 -3.03
CA THR A 271 -1.05 29.48 -3.56
C THR A 271 -2.22 28.92 -4.36
N TYR A 272 -2.42 27.60 -4.39
CA TYR A 272 -3.49 27.00 -5.18
C TYR A 272 -4.81 27.09 -4.41
N PRO A 273 -5.92 27.52 -5.03
CA PRO A 273 -7.22 27.50 -4.38
C PRO A 273 -7.60 26.06 -4.00
N GLU A 274 -8.05 25.87 -2.77
CA GLU A 274 -8.65 24.64 -2.31
C GLU A 274 -10.06 24.52 -2.94
N ASP A 275 -10.13 23.94 -4.14
CA ASP A 275 -11.42 23.59 -4.75
C ASP A 275 -11.92 22.28 -4.14
N THR A 276 -12.35 22.31 -2.87
CA THR A 276 -13.05 21.20 -2.23
C THR A 276 -14.54 21.48 -2.18
N VAL A 277 -15.25 21.09 -3.24
CA VAL A 277 -16.70 20.89 -3.14
C VAL A 277 -16.91 19.58 -2.37
N GLN A 278 -17.00 19.67 -1.05
CA GLN A 278 -17.39 18.53 -0.21
C GLN A 278 -18.90 18.32 -0.35
N ALA A 279 -19.28 17.27 -1.08
CA ALA A 279 -20.62 16.74 -1.03
C ALA A 279 -20.86 16.07 0.34
N ASP A 280 -22.09 16.15 0.83
CA ASP A 280 -22.48 15.64 2.15
C ASP A 280 -22.20 14.12 2.26
N ASN A 281 -21.26 13.76 3.14
CA ASN A 281 -20.80 12.39 3.32
C ASN A 281 -21.93 11.45 3.77
N GLN A 282 -22.90 11.95 4.55
CA GLN A 282 -24.05 11.15 4.99
C GLN A 282 -24.97 10.84 3.81
N VAL A 283 -25.23 11.84 2.95
CA VAL A 283 -26.06 11.64 1.74
C VAL A 283 -25.40 10.63 0.79
N ILE A 284 -24.10 10.74 0.56
CA ILE A 284 -23.34 9.79 -0.26
C ILE A 284 -23.39 8.38 0.34
N ALA A 285 -23.26 8.25 1.66
CA ALA A 285 -23.31 6.96 2.34
C ALA A 285 -24.68 6.29 2.16
N ILE A 286 -25.77 7.03 2.36
CA ILE A 286 -27.14 6.53 2.18
C ILE A 286 -27.36 6.04 0.74
N GLN A 287 -26.94 6.84 -0.24
CA GLN A 287 -27.05 6.47 -1.66
C GLN A 287 -26.28 5.19 -1.98
N ASN A 288 -25.03 5.09 -1.51
CA ASN A 288 -24.19 3.91 -1.72
C ASN A 288 -24.79 2.66 -1.06
N ILE A 289 -25.41 2.77 0.12
CA ILE A 289 -26.09 1.64 0.79
C ILE A 289 -27.25 1.14 -0.08
N TYR A 290 -28.10 2.04 -0.56
CA TYR A 290 -29.25 1.67 -1.40
C TYR A 290 -28.80 0.99 -2.69
N GLU A 291 -27.79 1.54 -3.37
CA GLU A 291 -27.23 0.93 -4.57
C GLU A 291 -26.56 -0.42 -4.28
N ALA A 292 -25.90 -0.56 -3.13
CA ALA A 292 -25.25 -1.81 -2.73
C ALA A 292 -26.28 -2.93 -2.50
N GLU A 293 -27.40 -2.63 -1.83
CA GLU A 293 -28.49 -3.58 -1.60
C GLU A 293 -29.13 -4.02 -2.92
N SER A 294 -29.33 -3.09 -3.86
CA SER A 294 -29.79 -3.41 -5.21
C SER A 294 -28.80 -4.29 -5.97
N ALA A 295 -27.50 -3.97 -5.92
CA ALA A 295 -26.46 -4.76 -6.56
C ALA A 295 -26.39 -6.19 -6.00
N GLU A 296 -26.50 -6.35 -4.68
CA GLU A 296 -26.53 -7.65 -4.01
C GLU A 296 -27.74 -8.50 -4.43
N GLN A 297 -28.94 -7.92 -4.48
CA GLN A 297 -30.15 -8.60 -4.97
C GLN A 297 -29.99 -9.09 -6.41
N ASN A 298 -29.29 -8.31 -7.23
CA ASN A 298 -28.95 -8.66 -8.61
C ASN A 298 -27.70 -9.57 -8.73
N LYS A 299 -27.19 -10.12 -7.63
CA LYS A 299 -26.00 -10.99 -7.55
C LYS A 299 -24.70 -10.34 -8.08
N LYS A 300 -24.64 -9.02 -8.12
CA LYS A 300 -23.43 -8.23 -8.46
C LYS A 300 -22.58 -8.02 -7.20
N TYR A 301 -22.05 -9.12 -6.66
CA TYR A 301 -21.45 -9.12 -5.32
C TYR A 301 -20.20 -8.23 -5.17
N ALA A 302 -19.35 -8.13 -6.20
CA ALA A 302 -18.19 -7.24 -6.16
C ALA A 302 -18.58 -5.75 -6.13
N ASP A 303 -19.59 -5.36 -6.91
CA ASP A 303 -20.11 -4.00 -6.93
C ASP A 303 -20.75 -3.65 -5.58
N ALA A 304 -21.56 -4.57 -5.02
CA ALA A 304 -22.15 -4.41 -3.70
C ALA A 304 -21.08 -4.25 -2.60
N ALA A 305 -20.02 -5.05 -2.63
CA ALA A 305 -18.90 -4.96 -1.69
C ALA A 305 -18.21 -3.59 -1.74
N LEU A 306 -17.93 -3.08 -2.95
CA LEU A 306 -17.32 -1.77 -3.15
C LEU A 306 -18.21 -0.62 -2.67
N LEU A 307 -19.51 -0.70 -2.91
CA LEU A 307 -20.48 0.32 -2.49
C LEU A 307 -20.67 0.33 -0.96
N PHE A 308 -20.80 -0.84 -0.31
CA PHE A 308 -20.85 -0.92 1.15
C PHE A 308 -19.56 -0.40 1.80
N LEU A 309 -18.39 -0.67 1.20
CA LEU A 309 -17.12 -0.15 1.69
C LEU A 309 -17.01 1.38 1.52
N GLN A 310 -17.45 1.92 0.37
CA GLN A 310 -17.56 3.37 0.16
C GLN A 310 -18.51 4.01 1.18
N ALA A 311 -19.66 3.39 1.46
CA ALA A 311 -20.57 3.87 2.49
C ALA A 311 -19.89 3.88 3.87
N SER A 312 -19.18 2.81 4.24
CA SER A 312 -18.44 2.74 5.51
C SER A 312 -17.46 3.90 5.66
N ILE A 313 -16.64 4.17 4.64
CA ILE A 313 -15.66 5.27 4.67
C ILE A 313 -16.36 6.62 4.83
N ASN A 314 -17.45 6.88 4.09
CA ASN A 314 -18.15 8.16 4.22
C ASN A 314 -18.82 8.31 5.60
N ILE A 315 -19.33 7.22 6.19
CA ILE A 315 -19.88 7.25 7.55
C ILE A 315 -18.77 7.51 8.57
N GLU A 316 -17.60 6.88 8.43
CA GLU A 316 -16.44 7.11 9.30
C GLU A 316 -16.01 8.58 9.30
N ILE A 317 -16.01 9.21 8.12
CA ILE A 317 -15.72 10.64 7.99
C ILE A 317 -16.82 11.47 8.63
N ALA A 318 -18.09 11.16 8.36
CA ALA A 318 -19.23 11.88 8.92
C ALA A 318 -19.28 11.81 10.45
N CYS A 319 -18.77 10.75 11.07
CA CYS A 319 -18.65 10.64 12.53
C CYS A 319 -17.76 11.76 13.13
N HIS A 320 -16.79 12.30 12.39
CA HIS A 320 -15.97 13.43 12.82
C HIS A 320 -16.60 14.79 12.56
N GLU A 321 -17.61 14.86 11.69
CA GLU A 321 -18.30 16.10 11.32
C GLU A 321 -19.43 16.45 12.31
N THR A 322 -19.77 15.55 13.24
CA THR A 322 -20.85 15.72 14.22
C THR A 322 -20.35 15.62 15.66
N GLU A 323 -20.93 16.42 16.56
CA GLU A 323 -20.72 16.32 18.01
C GLU A 323 -21.81 15.48 18.71
N ASN A 324 -22.84 15.04 17.96
CA ASN A 324 -23.96 14.28 18.53
C ASN A 324 -23.55 12.83 18.84
N LYS A 325 -23.36 12.53 20.12
CA LYS A 325 -22.93 11.22 20.62
C LYS A 325 -23.88 10.07 20.27
N ASP A 326 -25.19 10.31 20.27
CA ASP A 326 -26.19 9.28 19.96
C ASP A 326 -26.13 8.92 18.47
N LEU A 327 -26.02 9.94 17.62
CA LEU A 327 -25.83 9.75 16.18
C LEU A 327 -24.52 9.01 15.89
N ILE A 328 -23.41 9.39 16.53
CA ILE A 328 -22.12 8.68 16.38
C ILE A 328 -22.25 7.21 16.77
N LEU A 329 -22.97 6.90 17.84
CA LEU A 329 -23.18 5.52 18.26
C LEU A 329 -23.96 4.71 17.20
N GLU A 330 -25.04 5.29 16.66
CA GLU A 330 -25.83 4.68 15.58
C GLU A 330 -24.99 4.46 14.31
N LEU A 331 -24.23 5.48 13.89
CA LEU A 331 -23.33 5.41 12.73
C LEU A 331 -22.26 4.33 12.92
N ASN A 332 -21.67 4.21 14.11
CA ASN A 332 -20.70 3.16 14.42
C ASN A 332 -21.30 1.75 14.37
N GLN A 333 -22.53 1.56 14.87
CA GLN A 333 -23.24 0.28 14.72
C GLN A 333 -23.47 -0.06 13.25
N ARG A 334 -23.80 0.94 12.42
CA ARG A 334 -23.96 0.75 10.98
C ARG A 334 -22.63 0.40 10.31
N ILE A 335 -21.53 1.09 10.63
CA ILE A 335 -20.19 0.76 10.14
C ILE A 335 -19.83 -0.70 10.45
N ALA A 336 -20.02 -1.13 11.70
CA ALA A 336 -19.71 -2.50 12.12
C ALA A 336 -20.50 -3.55 11.31
N PHE A 337 -21.78 -3.28 11.07
CA PHE A 337 -22.62 -4.13 10.22
C PHE A 337 -22.10 -4.19 8.77
N LEU A 338 -21.78 -3.03 8.18
CA LEU A 338 -21.27 -2.95 6.80
C LEU A 338 -19.93 -3.67 6.64
N LYS A 339 -18.97 -3.42 7.55
CA LYS A 339 -17.66 -4.07 7.55
C LYS A 339 -17.75 -5.59 7.65
N LYS A 340 -18.73 -6.13 8.39
CA LYS A 340 -18.97 -7.59 8.47
C LYS A 340 -19.57 -8.18 7.19
N LYS A 341 -20.30 -7.37 6.41
CA LYS A 341 -20.99 -7.82 5.19
C LYS A 341 -20.06 -7.94 3.98
N VAL A 342 -19.07 -7.04 3.88
CA VAL A 342 -18.12 -7.01 2.75
C VAL A 342 -17.38 -8.35 2.55
N PRO A 343 -16.81 -9.00 3.59
CA PRO A 343 -16.21 -10.33 3.49
C PRO A 343 -17.13 -11.40 2.88
N ALA A 344 -18.39 -11.44 3.32
CA ALA A 344 -19.36 -12.41 2.84
C ALA A 344 -19.65 -12.21 1.34
N LEU A 345 -19.73 -10.95 0.88
CA LEU A 345 -19.92 -10.62 -0.52
C LEU A 345 -18.70 -10.98 -1.37
N ILE A 346 -17.49 -10.77 -0.86
CA ILE A 346 -16.25 -11.20 -1.54
C ILE A 346 -16.23 -12.73 -1.69
N HIS A 347 -16.62 -13.45 -0.64
CA HIS A 347 -16.75 -14.90 -0.69
C HIS A 347 -17.76 -15.34 -1.77
N LEU A 348 -18.97 -14.77 -1.77
CA LEU A 348 -19.99 -15.05 -2.80
C LEU A 348 -19.51 -14.72 -4.22
N PHE A 349 -18.85 -13.58 -4.40
CA PHE A 349 -18.26 -13.19 -5.68
C PHE A 349 -17.27 -14.25 -6.20
N LYS A 350 -16.35 -14.72 -5.35
CA LYS A 350 -15.36 -15.75 -5.72
C LYS A 350 -16.00 -17.07 -6.15
N HIS A 351 -17.15 -17.43 -5.56
CA HIS A 351 -17.89 -18.66 -5.84
C HIS A 351 -18.99 -18.50 -6.90
N SER A 352 -19.24 -17.29 -7.39
CA SER A 352 -20.24 -17.03 -8.45
C SER A 352 -19.76 -17.39 -9.87
N TYR A 353 -18.46 -17.67 -10.04
CA TYR A 353 -17.89 -18.18 -11.29
C TYR A 353 -18.16 -19.69 -11.38
N SER A 354 -18.83 -20.14 -12.45
CA SER A 354 -19.14 -21.56 -12.67
C SER A 354 -17.90 -22.39 -13.00
N ASP A 355 -17.89 -23.67 -12.61
CA ASP A 355 -16.85 -24.65 -12.95
C ASP A 355 -16.69 -24.88 -14.47
N HIS A 356 -17.60 -24.32 -15.28
CA HIS A 356 -17.57 -24.38 -16.76
C HIS A 356 -16.90 -23.18 -17.43
N ASP A 357 -16.50 -22.14 -16.68
CA ASP A 357 -15.61 -21.09 -17.19
C ASP A 357 -14.14 -21.57 -17.13
N SER A 358 -13.94 -22.82 -17.57
CA SER A 358 -12.69 -23.59 -17.61
C SER A 358 -11.74 -23.10 -18.70
N SER A 359 -11.71 -21.79 -18.95
CA SER A 359 -10.39 -21.16 -19.07
C SER A 359 -9.83 -20.99 -17.65
N GLU A 360 -9.62 -22.12 -16.96
CA GLU A 360 -8.56 -22.20 -15.99
C GLU A 360 -7.29 -21.82 -16.78
N PRO A 361 -6.59 -20.71 -16.49
CA PRO A 361 -5.19 -20.95 -16.27
C PRO A 361 -5.20 -21.87 -15.04
N THR A 362 -5.01 -23.16 -15.27
CA THR A 362 -4.29 -23.96 -14.27
C THR A 362 -3.22 -23.01 -13.75
N ILE A 363 -3.22 -22.74 -12.45
CA ILE A 363 -2.11 -22.02 -11.81
C ILE A 363 -0.92 -22.97 -11.90
N HIS A 364 -0.41 -23.16 -13.12
CA HIS A 364 1.00 -23.27 -13.37
C HIS A 364 1.53 -21.93 -12.90
N ASP A 365 2.03 -21.94 -11.66
CA ASP A 365 2.75 -20.82 -11.08
C ASP A 365 3.79 -20.43 -12.13
N GLU A 366 3.67 -19.30 -12.81
CA GLU A 366 4.71 -18.91 -13.79
C GLU A 366 6.06 -18.62 -13.10
N TYR A 367 6.01 -18.37 -11.79
CA TYR A 367 7.19 -18.43 -10.93
C TYR A 367 7.72 -19.86 -10.77
N TYR A 368 6.87 -20.88 -10.74
CA TYR A 368 7.26 -22.28 -10.71
C TYR A 368 7.89 -22.67 -12.04
N ASP A 369 7.31 -22.38 -13.21
CA ASP A 369 7.97 -22.74 -14.48
C ASP A 369 9.33 -22.07 -14.64
N TYR A 370 9.42 -20.77 -14.35
CA TYR A 370 10.70 -20.07 -14.31
C TYR A 370 11.65 -20.66 -13.28
N LEU A 371 11.18 -20.98 -12.07
CA LEU A 371 12.02 -21.49 -11.00
C LEU A 371 12.47 -22.93 -11.28
N MET A 372 11.65 -23.73 -11.95
CA MET A 372 11.92 -25.09 -12.39
C MET A 372 12.91 -25.11 -13.56
N GLU A 373 12.80 -24.14 -14.47
CA GLU A 373 13.77 -23.90 -15.54
C GLU A 373 15.11 -23.38 -14.98
N ALA A 374 15.08 -22.38 -14.10
CA ALA A 374 16.26 -21.83 -13.44
C ALA A 374 16.94 -22.82 -12.48
N SER A 375 16.21 -23.84 -12.01
CA SER A 375 16.72 -24.93 -11.17
C SER A 375 17.05 -26.19 -11.98
N ALA A 376 16.93 -26.17 -13.31
CA ALA A 376 17.27 -27.32 -14.16
C ALA A 376 18.72 -27.79 -13.98
N SER A 377 19.63 -26.86 -13.70
CA SER A 377 21.05 -27.15 -13.40
C SER A 377 21.29 -27.66 -11.97
N SER A 378 20.25 -27.71 -11.12
CA SER A 378 20.30 -28.08 -9.71
C SER A 378 19.20 -29.11 -9.38
N PRO A 379 19.36 -30.40 -9.75
CA PRO A 379 18.29 -31.40 -9.70
C PRO A 379 17.65 -31.56 -8.31
N ASN A 380 18.46 -31.51 -7.25
CA ASN A 380 17.93 -31.62 -5.90
C ASN A 380 17.15 -30.37 -5.47
N VAL A 381 17.60 -29.16 -5.83
CA VAL A 381 16.82 -27.92 -5.56
C VAL A 381 15.49 -27.98 -6.30
N LYS A 382 15.51 -28.40 -7.57
CA LYS A 382 14.30 -28.60 -8.38
C LYS A 382 13.33 -29.59 -7.72
N GLN A 383 13.81 -30.75 -7.29
CA GLN A 383 13.00 -31.76 -6.61
C GLN A 383 12.32 -31.21 -5.34
N TYR A 384 13.05 -30.48 -4.50
CA TYR A 384 12.47 -29.95 -3.26
C TYR A 384 11.55 -28.74 -3.48
N LEU A 385 11.67 -28.08 -4.64
CA LEU A 385 10.68 -27.11 -5.08
C LEU A 385 9.40 -27.78 -5.59
N GLU A 386 9.51 -28.91 -6.30
CA GLU A 386 8.36 -29.76 -6.69
C GLU A 386 7.59 -30.25 -5.46
N ILE A 387 8.33 -30.72 -4.44
CA ILE A 387 7.78 -31.16 -3.15
C ILE A 387 7.00 -30.01 -2.49
N GLY A 388 7.58 -28.81 -2.37
CA GLY A 388 6.88 -27.68 -1.76
C GLY A 388 5.63 -27.24 -2.55
N TYR A 389 5.70 -27.29 -3.88
CA TYR A 389 4.55 -27.00 -4.75
C TYR A 389 3.44 -28.06 -4.64
N LEU A 390 3.80 -29.35 -4.55
CA LEU A 390 2.84 -30.40 -4.21
C LEU A 390 2.17 -30.13 -2.86
N GLY A 391 2.91 -29.60 -1.89
CA GLY A 391 2.35 -29.12 -0.63
C GLY A 391 1.26 -28.06 -0.82
N GLU A 392 1.49 -27.08 -1.71
CA GLU A 392 0.48 -26.06 -2.02
C GLU A 392 -0.78 -26.66 -2.68
N LEU A 393 -0.62 -27.63 -3.58
CA LEU A 393 -1.75 -28.34 -4.19
C LEU A 393 -2.56 -29.09 -3.14
N TYR A 394 -1.89 -29.86 -2.26
CA TYR A 394 -2.56 -30.56 -1.18
C TYR A 394 -3.23 -29.62 -0.17
N TYR A 395 -2.62 -28.45 0.07
CA TYR A 395 -3.21 -27.41 0.91
C TYR A 395 -4.54 -26.90 0.32
N ARG A 396 -4.58 -26.65 -1.00
CA ARG A 396 -5.80 -26.24 -1.73
C ARG A 396 -6.88 -27.33 -1.74
N GLU A 397 -6.47 -28.59 -1.79
CA GLU A 397 -7.37 -29.75 -1.70
C GLU A 397 -7.80 -30.09 -0.27
N CYS A 398 -7.48 -29.25 0.73
CA CYS A 398 -7.76 -29.48 2.15
C CYS A 398 -7.15 -30.77 2.74
N LYS A 399 -6.12 -31.34 2.10
CA LYS A 399 -5.36 -32.51 2.58
C LYS A 399 -4.25 -32.07 3.54
N LYS A 400 -4.66 -31.55 4.70
CA LYS A 400 -3.80 -30.84 5.67
C LYS A 400 -2.52 -31.59 6.08
N ASP A 401 -2.63 -32.87 6.45
CA ASP A 401 -1.46 -33.65 6.91
C ASP A 401 -0.42 -33.86 5.80
N ILE A 402 -0.89 -34.10 4.58
CA ILE A 402 -0.04 -34.30 3.41
C ILE A 402 0.62 -32.97 3.03
N ALA A 403 -0.15 -31.88 3.01
CA ALA A 403 0.36 -30.53 2.74
C ALA A 403 1.45 -30.13 3.75
N PHE A 404 1.20 -30.33 5.04
CA PHE A 404 2.16 -30.03 6.10
C PHE A 404 3.47 -30.80 5.92
N LYS A 405 3.38 -32.11 5.66
CA LYS A 405 4.56 -32.95 5.41
C LYS A 405 5.38 -32.44 4.22
N GLN A 406 4.74 -32.14 3.10
CA GLN A 406 5.42 -31.64 1.91
C GLN A 406 6.10 -30.28 2.16
N PHE A 407 5.46 -29.36 2.89
CA PHE A 407 6.11 -28.10 3.27
C PHE A 407 7.33 -28.32 4.15
N MET A 408 7.24 -29.20 5.15
CA MET A 408 8.35 -29.50 6.04
C MET A 408 9.52 -30.14 5.30
N ASP A 409 9.25 -31.10 4.39
CA ASP A 409 10.28 -31.77 3.59
C ASP A 409 11.00 -30.76 2.66
N ALA A 410 10.25 -29.87 2.00
CA ALA A 410 10.80 -28.81 1.16
C ALA A 410 11.65 -27.81 1.96
N LEU A 411 11.12 -27.30 3.07
CA LEU A 411 11.81 -26.33 3.93
C LEU A 411 13.07 -26.89 4.57
N GLN A 412 13.04 -28.16 4.99
CA GLN A 412 14.19 -28.79 5.64
C GLN A 412 15.39 -28.87 4.69
N TYR A 413 15.16 -29.18 3.41
CA TYR A 413 16.22 -29.23 2.42
C TYR A 413 16.68 -27.83 2.01
N LEU A 414 15.75 -26.95 1.63
CA LEU A 414 16.10 -25.64 1.10
C LEU A 414 16.79 -24.75 2.14
N ASN A 415 16.45 -24.83 3.43
CA ASN A 415 17.16 -24.11 4.48
C ASN A 415 18.66 -24.45 4.55
N ARG A 416 19.05 -25.68 4.17
CA ARG A 416 20.48 -26.09 4.14
C ARG A 416 21.21 -25.55 2.92
N VAL A 417 20.52 -25.42 1.79
CA VAL A 417 21.13 -25.06 0.49
C VAL A 417 21.13 -23.54 0.27
N MET A 418 20.16 -22.82 0.82
CA MET A 418 20.00 -21.37 0.64
C MET A 418 21.21 -20.50 1.00
N PRO A 419 22.01 -20.80 2.05
CA PRO A 419 23.22 -20.03 2.32
C PRO A 419 24.21 -20.03 1.15
N SER A 420 24.35 -21.17 0.48
CA SER A 420 25.29 -21.40 -0.63
C SER A 420 24.72 -21.05 -2.02
N GLU A 421 23.44 -20.70 -2.09
CA GLU A 421 22.77 -20.31 -3.34
C GLU A 421 23.33 -18.96 -3.86
N PRO A 422 23.69 -18.83 -5.15
CA PRO A 422 24.22 -17.59 -5.71
C PRO A 422 23.27 -16.40 -5.57
N ALA A 423 23.80 -15.19 -5.36
CA ALA A 423 22.98 -13.98 -5.31
C ALA A 423 22.31 -13.71 -6.68
N GLY A 424 21.00 -13.45 -6.68
CA GLY A 424 20.23 -13.18 -7.89
C GLY A 424 18.75 -13.57 -7.76
N ASP A 425 18.01 -13.43 -8.86
CA ASP A 425 16.56 -13.63 -8.90
C ASP A 425 16.14 -15.02 -8.40
N ARG A 426 16.90 -16.08 -8.73
CA ARG A 426 16.60 -17.46 -8.29
C ARG A 426 16.60 -17.55 -6.76
N LYS A 427 17.63 -17.02 -6.08
CA LYS A 427 17.73 -16.99 -4.62
C LYS A 427 16.60 -16.20 -3.97
N THR A 428 16.25 -15.04 -4.53
CA THR A 428 15.16 -14.21 -4.01
C THR A 428 13.82 -14.93 -4.12
N ILE A 429 13.56 -15.62 -5.23
CA ILE A 429 12.30 -16.35 -5.45
C ILE A 429 12.22 -17.59 -4.55
N ILE A 430 13.30 -18.37 -4.41
CA ILE A 430 13.34 -19.52 -3.48
C ILE A 430 13.09 -19.03 -2.04
N GLY A 431 13.75 -17.94 -1.63
CA GLY A 431 13.57 -17.36 -0.30
C GLY A 431 12.12 -16.93 -0.02
N ARG A 432 11.43 -16.36 -1.01
CA ARG A 432 10.00 -16.01 -0.90
C ARG A 432 9.12 -17.25 -0.78
N LYS A 433 9.36 -18.28 -1.59
CA LYS A 433 8.61 -19.54 -1.52
C LYS A 433 8.79 -20.24 -0.16
N MET A 434 10.00 -20.23 0.38
CA MET A 434 10.25 -20.76 1.72
C MET A 434 9.54 -19.96 2.82
N LEU A 435 9.45 -18.64 2.70
CA LEU A 435 8.69 -17.83 3.65
C LEU A 435 7.18 -18.16 3.58
N GLN A 436 6.65 -18.30 2.36
CA GLN A 436 5.26 -18.70 2.12
C GLN A 436 4.96 -20.09 2.70
N TRP A 437 5.81 -21.09 2.46
CA TRP A 437 5.61 -22.44 2.99
C TRP A 437 5.78 -22.51 4.50
N THR A 438 6.68 -21.71 5.08
CA THR A 438 6.79 -21.58 6.55
C THR A 438 5.47 -21.08 7.14
N TYR A 439 4.91 -20.00 6.58
CA TYR A 439 3.62 -19.45 7.01
C TYR A 439 2.47 -20.46 6.87
N MET A 440 2.39 -21.16 5.73
CA MET A 440 1.37 -22.19 5.50
C MET A 440 1.52 -23.37 6.48
N ALA A 441 2.74 -23.82 6.76
CA ALA A 441 2.99 -24.87 7.73
C ALA A 441 2.62 -24.45 9.17
N GLU A 442 2.93 -23.22 9.57
CA GLU A 442 2.53 -22.67 10.87
C GLU A 442 1.00 -22.60 11.02
N HIS A 443 0.29 -22.19 9.96
CA HIS A 443 -1.17 -22.13 9.94
C HIS A 443 -1.83 -23.53 10.03
N LEU A 444 -1.21 -24.54 9.45
CA LEU A 444 -1.67 -25.93 9.58
C LEU A 444 -1.45 -26.45 11.00
N LYS A 445 -0.35 -26.07 11.65
CA LYS A 445 0.00 -26.48 13.03
C LYS A 445 -0.93 -25.87 14.10
N SER A 446 -1.50 -24.68 13.84
CA SER A 446 -2.45 -24.04 14.76
C SER A 446 -3.88 -24.59 14.67
N ASN A 447 -4.18 -25.45 13.69
CA ASN A 447 -5.51 -25.97 13.39
C ASN A 447 -5.61 -27.51 13.47
N THR A 448 -4.65 -28.13 14.14
CA THR A 448 -4.59 -29.53 14.57
C THR A 448 -4.47 -29.55 16.09
#